data_AF-A0A7L0ML32-F1
#
_entry.id   AF-A0A7L0ML32-F1
#
_cell.length_a   1.000
_cell.length_b   1.000
_cell.length_c   1.000
_cell.angle_alpha   90.00
_cell.angle_beta   90.00
_cell.angle_gamma   90.00
#
_symmetry.space_group_name_H-M   'P 1'
#
loop_
_entity.id
_entity.type
_entity.pdbx_description
1 polymer ?
#
loop_
_entity_poly.entity_id
_entity_poly.type
_entity_poly.pdbx_seq_one_letter_code
_entity_poly.pdbx_strand_id
1 'polypeptide(L)'
;KNNDLLFRNLKETMCNSENPIINQCFDRTELTDKKRPETAATQFKNSLSKLMEILMSKEPSYIRCIKPNDAKQSDRFDEVLIRHQVKYLGLMENLRVRRAGFAYRRKYEVFLQSSHTSQGARSVASPFSFPVGTGLVLSLRTKIFIRFPKTLFATEDALEVRKQSLATKMQATWRGFYRRKKFLHMKHSAIAIQSWWRGTLGRRKAAKRKWAVETIRRFIKGFIYRNHPRCPENEYFLDYIRFSFLMNLKRNLPKNVLDKSWPTPPPSLCEASQLLRQLCMQNMVWTYCKRISPEWKQQLEQKAIASEIFKGKKDNYPQSVPRLFINTRLGNEEINAKVLQALDNEAIK
;
A
#
# COMPACT_ATOMS: atom_id res chain seq x y z
N LYS A 1 -13.66 28.30 -88.45
CA LYS A 1 -13.26 28.52 -87.05
C LYS A 1 -12.05 29.45 -86.91
N ASN A 2 -10.98 29.31 -87.70
CA ASN A 2 -9.82 30.20 -87.57
C ASN A 2 -10.04 31.62 -88.16
N ASN A 3 -10.87 31.71 -89.20
CA ASN A 3 -11.30 33.00 -89.75
C ASN A 3 -12.35 33.59 -88.81
N ASP A 4 -11.89 34.48 -87.94
CA ASP A 4 -12.70 35.25 -86.98
C ASP A 4 -12.70 36.72 -87.38
N LEU A 5 -13.18 36.97 -88.61
CA LEU A 5 -13.12 38.29 -89.25
C LEU A 5 -14.39 39.06 -88.90
N LEU A 6 -14.27 40.04 -87.99
CA LEU A 6 -15.31 41.05 -87.82
C LEU A 6 -15.07 42.18 -88.82
N PHE A 7 -15.89 42.23 -89.87
CA PHE A 7 -15.77 43.24 -90.92
C PHE A 7 -16.00 44.66 -90.38
N ARG A 8 -15.26 45.62 -90.95
CA ARG A 8 -15.32 47.04 -90.56
C ARG A 8 -16.74 47.62 -90.61
N ASN A 9 -17.52 47.28 -91.63
CA ASN A 9 -18.89 47.78 -91.80
C ASN A 9 -19.80 47.34 -90.62
N LEU A 10 -19.57 46.14 -90.09
CA LEU A 10 -20.29 45.64 -88.92
C LEU A 10 -19.87 46.40 -87.67
N LYS A 11 -18.57 46.66 -87.48
CA LYS A 11 -18.07 47.51 -86.38
C LYS A 11 -18.67 48.92 -86.42
N GLU A 12 -18.70 49.54 -87.60
CA GLU A 12 -19.25 50.88 -87.79
C GLU A 12 -20.74 50.96 -87.44
N THR A 13 -21.51 49.94 -87.82
CA THR A 13 -22.93 49.84 -87.45
C THR A 13 -23.10 49.72 -85.94
N MET A 14 -22.25 48.94 -85.26
CA MET A 14 -22.30 48.78 -83.81
C MET A 14 -21.92 50.07 -83.06
N CYS A 15 -20.95 50.85 -83.56
CA CYS A 15 -20.58 52.15 -82.97
C CYS A 15 -21.66 53.23 -83.09
N ASN A 16 -22.61 53.08 -84.01
CA ASN A 16 -23.74 54.00 -84.20
C ASN A 16 -25.02 53.54 -83.49
N SER A 17 -24.95 52.45 -82.73
CA SER A 17 -26.08 51.95 -81.95
C SER A 17 -26.45 52.92 -80.82
N GLU A 18 -27.75 53.10 -80.58
CA GLU A 18 -28.28 53.87 -79.43
C GLU A 18 -28.09 53.12 -78.09
N ASN A 19 -27.74 51.83 -78.13
CA ASN A 19 -27.49 51.05 -76.91
C ASN A 19 -26.12 51.41 -76.29
N PRO A 20 -26.09 51.90 -75.03
CA PRO A 20 -24.86 52.33 -74.38
C PRO A 20 -23.84 51.20 -74.18
N ILE A 21 -24.28 49.95 -74.00
CA ILE A 21 -23.39 48.80 -73.81
C ILE A 21 -22.65 48.50 -75.12
N ILE A 22 -23.37 48.49 -76.24
CA ILE A 22 -22.77 48.20 -77.56
C ILE A 22 -21.77 49.29 -77.94
N ASN A 23 -22.12 50.55 -77.70
CA ASN A 23 -21.23 51.69 -77.97
C ASN A 23 -19.95 51.62 -77.11
N GLN A 24 -20.04 51.16 -75.86
CA GLN A 24 -18.87 50.93 -74.99
C GLN A 24 -17.99 49.73 -75.42
N CYS A 25 -18.58 48.69 -76.03
CA CYS A 25 -17.83 47.51 -76.46
C CYS A 25 -17.04 47.72 -77.77
N PHE A 26 -17.35 48.75 -78.56
CA PHE A 26 -16.71 49.01 -79.85
C PHE A 26 -16.18 50.45 -79.93
N ASP A 27 -14.89 50.61 -79.67
CA ASP A 27 -14.24 51.92 -79.71
C ASP A 27 -14.10 52.46 -81.15
N ARG A 28 -14.46 53.73 -81.34
CA ARG A 28 -14.34 54.43 -82.64
C ARG A 28 -12.90 54.52 -83.15
N THR A 29 -11.92 54.40 -82.26
CA THR A 29 -10.49 54.39 -82.60
C THR A 29 -10.10 53.14 -83.40
N GLU A 30 -10.75 52.00 -83.17
CA GLU A 30 -10.51 50.75 -83.91
C GLU A 30 -10.91 50.83 -85.39
N LEU A 31 -11.78 51.76 -85.76
CA LEU A 31 -12.20 52.00 -87.15
C LEU A 31 -11.08 52.67 -87.98
N THR A 32 -10.09 53.28 -87.33
CA THR A 32 -8.96 53.94 -87.99
C THR A 32 -7.86 52.95 -88.41
N ASP A 33 -7.82 51.76 -87.80
CA ASP A 33 -6.81 50.75 -88.11
C ASP A 33 -7.10 50.08 -89.46
N LYS A 34 -6.14 50.14 -90.37
CA LYS A 34 -6.22 49.54 -91.71
C LYS A 34 -5.60 48.15 -91.77
N LYS A 35 -5.06 47.65 -90.64
CA LYS A 35 -4.49 46.32 -90.58
C LYS A 35 -5.55 45.25 -90.82
N ARG A 36 -5.15 44.17 -91.50
CA ARG A 36 -5.99 42.99 -91.65
C ARG A 36 -6.32 42.45 -90.25
N PRO A 37 -7.59 42.09 -89.95
CA PRO A 37 -7.93 41.54 -88.65
C PRO A 37 -7.12 40.26 -88.40
N GLU A 38 -6.61 40.11 -87.18
CA GLU A 38 -5.87 38.91 -86.78
C GLU A 38 -6.79 37.68 -86.81
N THR A 39 -6.24 36.53 -87.22
CA THR A 39 -6.95 35.25 -87.11
C THR A 39 -7.11 34.80 -85.66
N ALA A 40 -8.07 33.94 -85.37
CA ALA A 40 -8.29 33.43 -84.02
C ALA A 40 -7.03 32.74 -83.46
N ALA A 41 -6.28 31.99 -84.28
CA ALA A 41 -5.04 31.35 -83.87
C ALA A 41 -3.93 32.36 -83.51
N THR A 42 -3.81 33.46 -84.27
CA THR A 42 -2.83 34.51 -83.96
C THR A 42 -3.20 35.26 -82.68
N GLN A 43 -4.47 35.58 -82.47
CA GLN A 43 -4.95 36.21 -81.23
C GLN A 43 -4.70 35.30 -80.01
N PHE A 44 -5.00 34.00 -80.14
CA PHE A 44 -4.76 33.02 -79.08
C PHE A 44 -3.27 32.86 -78.78
N LYS A 45 -2.41 32.78 -79.81
CA LYS A 45 -0.96 32.73 -79.64
C LYS A 45 -0.44 33.98 -78.93
N ASN A 46 -0.85 35.16 -79.37
CA ASN A 46 -0.43 36.43 -78.76
C ASN A 46 -0.88 36.51 -77.30
N SER A 47 -2.11 36.06 -77.00
CA SER A 47 -2.64 36.01 -75.62
C SER A 47 -1.88 35.04 -74.73
N LEU A 48 -1.53 33.84 -75.23
CA LEU A 48 -0.71 32.87 -74.50
C LEU A 48 0.70 33.37 -74.24
N SER A 49 1.34 34.01 -75.23
CA SER A 49 2.68 34.58 -75.05
C SER A 49 2.68 35.67 -73.97
N LYS A 50 1.72 36.59 -74.02
CA LYS A 50 1.55 37.63 -72.99
C LYS A 50 1.32 37.02 -71.59
N LEU A 51 0.49 35.99 -71.51
CA LEU A 51 0.27 35.27 -70.25
C LEU A 51 1.58 34.65 -69.73
N MET A 52 2.37 34.03 -70.61
CA MET A 52 3.63 33.41 -70.22
C MET A 52 4.65 34.44 -69.73
N GLU A 53 4.74 35.61 -70.37
CA GLU A 53 5.59 36.73 -69.90
C GLU A 53 5.21 37.15 -68.48
N ILE A 54 3.91 37.31 -68.21
CA ILE A 54 3.37 37.69 -66.89
C ILE A 54 3.67 36.61 -65.82
N LEU A 55 3.63 35.33 -66.20
CA LEU A 55 3.91 34.21 -65.29
C LEU A 55 5.41 34.08 -65.01
N MET A 56 6.25 34.25 -66.03
CA MET A 56 7.71 34.19 -65.90
C MET A 56 8.28 35.35 -65.08
N SER A 57 7.56 36.48 -65.00
CA SER A 57 7.95 37.62 -64.16
C SER A 57 7.64 37.44 -62.66
N LYS A 58 7.02 36.31 -62.25
CA LYS A 58 6.60 36.05 -60.87
C LYS A 58 7.15 34.73 -60.33
N GLU A 59 7.07 34.55 -59.02
CA GLU A 59 7.36 33.26 -58.39
C GLU A 59 6.17 32.30 -58.59
N PRO A 60 6.36 31.16 -59.27
CA PRO A 60 5.26 30.26 -59.58
C PRO A 60 4.96 29.31 -58.42
N SER A 61 3.68 29.20 -58.08
CA SER A 61 3.14 28.12 -57.24
C SER A 61 2.19 27.25 -58.07
N TYR A 62 2.34 25.93 -57.97
CA TYR A 62 1.60 24.97 -58.79
C TYR A 62 0.62 24.17 -57.94
N ILE A 63 -0.66 24.21 -58.31
CA ILE A 63 -1.71 23.35 -57.76
C ILE A 63 -2.12 22.35 -58.84
N ARG A 64 -2.17 21.07 -58.50
CA ARG A 64 -2.55 19.97 -59.40
C ARG A 64 -3.83 19.33 -58.87
N CYS A 65 -4.93 19.55 -59.57
CA CYS A 65 -6.22 18.98 -59.21
C CYS A 65 -6.33 17.54 -59.73
N ILE A 66 -6.84 16.63 -58.90
CA ILE A 66 -7.10 15.23 -59.24
C ILE A 66 -8.58 14.95 -59.01
N LYS A 67 -9.27 14.44 -60.04
CA LYS A 67 -10.65 13.99 -59.98
C LYS A 67 -10.69 12.56 -59.40
N PRO A 68 -11.30 12.31 -58.23
CA PRO A 68 -11.22 11.01 -57.58
C PRO A 68 -12.08 9.94 -58.25
N ASN A 69 -13.20 10.32 -58.88
CA ASN A 69 -14.09 9.44 -59.64
C ASN A 69 -14.96 10.25 -60.61
N ASP A 70 -15.51 9.60 -61.65
CA ASP A 70 -16.39 10.24 -62.63
C ASP A 70 -17.83 10.42 -62.15
N ALA A 71 -18.27 9.59 -61.21
CA ALA A 71 -19.62 9.59 -60.65
C ALA A 71 -19.89 10.75 -59.66
N LYS A 72 -18.90 11.60 -59.38
CA LYS A 72 -18.97 12.71 -58.40
C LYS A 72 -19.36 12.24 -56.98
N GLN A 73 -19.02 11.01 -56.62
CA GLN A 73 -19.33 10.43 -55.31
C GLN A 73 -18.25 10.79 -54.29
N SER A 74 -18.67 11.11 -53.05
CA SER A 74 -17.75 11.25 -51.93
C SER A 74 -17.12 9.91 -51.56
N ASP A 75 -15.88 9.93 -51.04
CA ASP A 75 -15.13 8.76 -50.55
C ASP A 75 -14.89 7.62 -51.56
N ARG A 76 -15.18 7.86 -52.85
CA ARG A 76 -14.92 6.90 -53.92
C ARG A 76 -13.62 7.25 -54.65
N PHE A 77 -12.68 6.31 -54.62
CA PHE A 77 -11.37 6.43 -55.25
C PHE A 77 -11.27 5.46 -56.44
N ASP A 78 -11.24 5.99 -57.67
CA ASP A 78 -11.01 5.22 -58.87
C ASP A 78 -9.53 5.22 -59.23
N GLU A 79 -8.85 4.12 -58.93
CA GLU A 79 -7.41 3.98 -59.14
C GLU A 79 -7.03 4.10 -60.62
N VAL A 80 -7.85 3.61 -61.54
CA VAL A 80 -7.52 3.62 -62.98
C VAL A 80 -7.57 5.06 -63.51
N LEU A 81 -8.64 5.78 -63.16
CA LEU A 81 -8.81 7.19 -63.52
C LEU A 81 -7.67 8.04 -62.93
N ILE A 82 -7.35 7.85 -61.65
CA ILE A 82 -6.31 8.63 -60.96
C ILE A 82 -4.92 8.29 -61.49
N ARG A 83 -4.62 7.02 -61.76
CA ARG A 83 -3.35 6.62 -62.37
C ARG A 83 -3.16 7.27 -63.75
N HIS A 84 -4.21 7.35 -64.56
CA HIS A 84 -4.18 8.08 -65.81
C HIS A 84 -3.87 9.58 -65.59
N GLN A 85 -4.51 10.20 -64.59
CA GLN A 85 -4.26 11.61 -64.21
C GLN A 85 -2.84 11.86 -63.72
N VAL A 86 -2.32 11.01 -62.85
CA VAL A 86 -0.93 11.07 -62.37
C VAL A 86 0.06 11.03 -63.53
N LYS A 87 -0.25 10.24 -64.57
CA LYS A 87 0.59 10.12 -65.78
C LYS A 87 0.52 11.37 -66.66
N TYR A 88 -0.67 11.83 -67.06
CA TYR A 88 -0.76 12.98 -67.97
C TYR A 88 -0.41 14.33 -67.30
N LEU A 89 -0.58 14.46 -65.98
CA LEU A 89 -0.12 15.63 -65.21
C LEU A 89 1.40 15.61 -64.97
N GLY A 90 2.09 14.52 -65.32
CA GLY A 90 3.53 14.37 -65.16
C GLY A 90 3.98 14.34 -63.69
N LEU A 91 3.11 13.95 -62.75
CA LEU A 91 3.43 14.01 -61.31
C LEU A 91 4.62 13.11 -60.95
N MET A 92 4.72 11.94 -61.58
CA MET A 92 5.85 11.03 -61.39
C MET A 92 7.16 11.59 -61.94
N GLU A 93 7.10 12.31 -63.06
CA GLU A 93 8.29 12.92 -63.65
C GLU A 93 8.76 14.12 -62.82
N ASN A 94 7.82 14.94 -62.35
CA ASN A 94 8.09 15.99 -61.36
C ASN A 94 8.75 15.42 -60.10
N LEU A 95 8.30 14.25 -59.63
CA LEU A 95 8.90 13.57 -58.48
C LEU A 95 10.31 13.05 -58.81
N ARG A 96 10.54 12.47 -59.99
CA ARG A 96 11.86 11.98 -60.43
C ARG A 96 12.88 13.10 -60.50
N VAL A 97 12.55 14.22 -61.13
CA VAL A 97 13.44 15.40 -61.20
C VAL A 97 13.79 15.90 -59.80
N ARG A 98 12.80 15.95 -58.88
CA ARG A 98 13.05 16.33 -57.49
C ARG A 98 13.91 15.32 -56.73
N ARG A 99 13.73 14.02 -56.97
CA ARG A 99 14.48 12.92 -56.32
C ARG A 99 15.87 12.71 -56.89
N ALA A 100 16.14 13.15 -58.13
CA ALA A 100 17.48 13.13 -58.71
C ALA A 100 18.45 14.05 -57.95
N GLY A 101 17.91 15.11 -57.33
CA GLY A 101 18.60 15.95 -56.35
C GLY A 101 18.45 15.45 -54.91
N PHE A 102 18.24 16.39 -53.98
CA PHE A 102 17.98 16.08 -52.58
C PHE A 102 16.48 16.00 -52.33
N ALA A 103 15.98 14.82 -51.99
CA ALA A 103 14.56 14.57 -51.78
C ALA A 103 13.97 15.41 -50.62
N TYR A 104 14.80 15.81 -49.65
CA TYR A 104 14.36 16.60 -48.50
C TYR A 104 15.25 17.82 -48.28
N ARG A 105 14.63 18.97 -48.01
CA ARG A 105 15.31 20.24 -47.71
C ARG A 105 14.58 21.01 -46.61
N ARG A 106 15.21 21.24 -45.47
CA ARG A 106 14.67 22.11 -44.40
C ARG A 106 15.73 23.02 -43.80
N LYS A 107 15.30 24.12 -43.20
CA LYS A 107 16.18 24.99 -42.41
C LYS A 107 16.78 24.19 -41.26
N TYR A 108 18.04 24.48 -40.95
CA TYR A 108 18.79 23.76 -39.92
C TYR A 108 18.10 23.85 -38.56
N GLU A 109 17.62 25.03 -38.17
CA GLU A 109 16.88 25.27 -36.93
C GLU A 109 15.66 24.37 -36.75
N VAL A 110 14.87 24.16 -37.79
CA VAL A 110 13.66 23.31 -37.72
C VAL A 110 14.04 21.84 -37.57
N PHE A 111 15.09 21.40 -38.25
CA PHE A 111 15.60 20.04 -38.11
C PHE A 111 16.23 19.81 -36.74
N LEU A 112 16.96 20.81 -36.26
CA LEU A 112 17.57 20.85 -34.95
C LEU A 112 16.53 20.88 -33.84
N GLN A 113 15.47 21.67 -33.92
CA GLN A 113 14.43 21.70 -32.87
C GLN A 113 13.73 20.34 -32.73
N SER A 114 13.49 19.65 -33.84
CA SER A 114 12.99 18.25 -33.81
C SER A 114 14.02 17.31 -33.15
N SER A 115 15.30 17.42 -33.50
CA SER A 115 16.37 16.53 -33.04
C SER A 115 17.04 16.92 -31.69
N HIS A 116 16.85 18.14 -31.20
CA HIS A 116 17.39 18.66 -29.93
C HIS A 116 16.49 18.33 -28.75
N THR A 117 15.20 18.09 -28.98
CA THR A 117 14.34 17.48 -27.96
C THR A 117 14.90 16.10 -27.51
N SER A 118 15.79 15.51 -28.32
CA SER A 118 16.56 14.31 -27.99
C SER A 118 17.95 14.57 -27.36
N GLN A 119 18.57 15.74 -27.52
CA GLN A 119 19.92 16.01 -26.99
C GLN A 119 19.84 17.00 -25.83
N GLY A 120 19.93 16.47 -24.61
CA GLY A 120 20.08 17.28 -23.40
C GLY A 120 21.18 18.34 -23.58
N ALA A 121 20.92 19.54 -23.08
CA ALA A 121 21.56 20.82 -23.38
C ALA A 121 23.08 20.97 -23.08
N ARG A 122 23.90 19.91 -23.22
CA ARG A 122 25.34 19.96 -22.90
C ARG A 122 26.29 19.19 -23.83
N SER A 123 25.84 18.71 -24.99
CA SER A 123 26.79 18.24 -26.01
C SER A 123 26.56 18.95 -27.34
N VAL A 124 27.22 20.10 -27.48
CA VAL A 124 27.31 20.85 -28.74
C VAL A 124 28.41 20.24 -29.66
N ALA A 125 29.03 19.11 -29.29
CA ALA A 125 30.22 18.62 -29.99
C ALA A 125 30.34 17.10 -30.11
N SER A 126 29.23 16.37 -30.19
CA SER A 126 29.26 15.04 -30.80
C SER A 126 28.09 14.96 -31.76
N PRO A 127 28.33 15.16 -33.07
CA PRO A 127 27.28 14.98 -34.05
C PRO A 127 26.78 13.55 -33.85
N PHE A 128 25.47 13.37 -33.94
CA PHE A 128 24.92 12.13 -34.45
C PHE A 128 25.94 11.55 -35.44
N SER A 129 26.36 10.31 -35.24
CA SER A 129 27.21 9.57 -36.17
C SER A 129 26.47 9.27 -37.48
N PHE A 130 25.73 10.24 -38.02
CA PHE A 130 25.52 10.31 -39.45
C PHE A 130 26.89 10.53 -40.05
N PRO A 131 27.25 9.75 -41.08
CA PRO A 131 28.42 10.05 -41.87
C PRO A 131 28.14 11.34 -42.67
N VAL A 132 28.21 12.48 -42.00
CA VAL A 132 28.21 13.81 -42.60
C VAL A 132 29.47 13.88 -43.44
N GLY A 133 29.32 13.76 -44.76
CA GLY A 133 30.43 13.66 -45.70
C GLY A 133 30.33 12.55 -46.75
N THR A 134 29.37 11.61 -46.63
CA THR A 134 29.20 10.51 -47.62
C THR A 134 28.35 10.87 -48.85
N GLY A 135 28.01 12.16 -49.05
CA GLY A 135 27.12 12.60 -50.14
C GLY A 135 25.63 12.26 -49.93
N LEU A 136 25.28 11.69 -48.77
CA LEU A 136 23.92 11.34 -48.35
C LEU A 136 23.19 12.51 -47.65
N VAL A 137 23.94 13.31 -46.91
CA VAL A 137 23.45 14.50 -46.21
C VAL A 137 24.41 15.65 -46.46
N LEU A 138 23.89 16.73 -47.06
CA LEU A 138 24.64 17.96 -47.31
C LEU A 138 24.10 19.06 -46.39
N SER A 139 25.00 19.66 -45.62
CA SER A 139 24.70 20.81 -44.78
C SER A 139 25.28 22.05 -45.45
N LEU A 140 24.41 22.91 -45.97
CA LEU A 140 24.81 24.17 -46.61
C LEU A 140 24.25 25.29 -45.74
N ARG A 141 25.14 25.95 -44.95
CA ARG A 141 25.00 27.16 -44.08
C ARG A 141 23.66 27.45 -43.37
N THR A 142 22.51 27.29 -44.02
CA THR A 142 21.16 27.54 -43.50
C THR A 142 20.21 26.35 -43.59
N LYS A 143 20.50 25.34 -44.42
CA LYS A 143 19.57 24.23 -44.72
C LYS A 143 20.28 22.86 -44.75
N ILE A 144 19.58 21.84 -44.24
CA ILE A 144 19.93 20.43 -44.38
C ILE A 144 19.27 19.86 -45.63
N PHE A 145 20.03 19.03 -46.34
CA PHE A 145 19.60 18.32 -47.52
C PHE A 145 19.83 16.84 -47.34
N ILE A 146 18.77 16.03 -47.47
CA ILE A 146 18.86 14.57 -47.37
C ILE A 146 18.53 13.98 -48.73
N ARG A 147 19.43 13.14 -49.24
CA ARG A 147 19.33 12.56 -50.59
C ARG A 147 18.24 11.49 -50.65
N PHE A 148 18.24 10.56 -49.68
CA PHE A 148 17.31 9.43 -49.68
C PHE A 148 16.26 9.53 -48.58
N PRO A 149 14.97 9.29 -48.88
CA PRO A 149 13.91 9.25 -47.87
C PRO A 149 14.17 8.22 -46.76
N LYS A 150 14.81 7.09 -47.08
CA LYS A 150 15.16 6.06 -46.10
C LYS A 150 15.98 6.62 -44.93
N THR A 151 16.92 7.53 -45.22
CA THR A 151 17.75 8.17 -44.19
C THR A 151 16.89 9.06 -43.29
N LEU A 152 15.95 9.81 -43.85
CA LEU A 152 15.01 10.63 -43.08
C LEU A 152 14.16 9.76 -42.13
N PHE A 153 13.54 8.70 -42.65
CA PHE A 153 12.70 7.81 -41.82
C PHE A 153 13.51 7.16 -40.69
N ALA A 154 14.72 6.66 -40.99
CA ALA A 154 15.60 6.12 -39.97
C ALA A 154 15.96 7.16 -38.87
N THR A 155 16.08 8.45 -39.23
CA THR A 155 16.33 9.51 -38.23
C THR A 155 15.12 9.75 -37.33
N GLU A 156 13.91 9.67 -37.88
CA GLU A 156 12.66 9.88 -37.14
C GLU A 156 12.38 8.69 -36.22
N ASP A 157 12.56 7.46 -36.70
CA ASP A 157 12.41 6.24 -35.90
C ASP A 157 13.39 6.24 -34.72
N ALA A 158 14.65 6.62 -34.95
CA ALA A 158 15.65 6.73 -33.89
C ALA A 158 15.28 7.79 -32.83
N LEU A 159 14.66 8.89 -33.26
CA LEU A 159 14.17 9.94 -32.38
C LEU A 159 13.00 9.43 -31.54
N GLU A 160 12.08 8.67 -32.12
CA GLU A 160 10.94 8.07 -31.43
C GLU A 160 11.37 7.08 -30.33
N VAL A 161 12.31 6.18 -30.66
CA VAL A 161 12.91 5.26 -29.67
C VAL A 161 13.58 6.02 -28.52
N ARG A 162 14.29 7.12 -28.83
CA ARG A 162 14.96 7.93 -27.82
C ARG A 162 13.98 8.66 -26.90
N LYS A 163 12.85 9.15 -27.42
CA LYS A 163 11.76 9.73 -26.59
C LYS A 163 11.25 8.72 -25.57
N GLN A 164 11.01 7.48 -25.98
CA GLN A 164 10.59 6.40 -25.08
C GLN A 164 11.64 6.11 -24.00
N SER A 165 12.92 6.04 -24.37
CA SER A 165 14.02 5.84 -23.42
C SER A 165 14.11 6.95 -22.37
N LEU A 166 13.95 8.22 -22.80
CA LEU A 166 13.95 9.37 -21.90
C LEU A 166 12.76 9.31 -20.92
N ALA A 167 11.57 8.98 -21.41
CA ALA A 167 10.39 8.80 -20.57
C ALA A 167 10.62 7.72 -19.50
N THR A 168 11.18 6.56 -19.88
CA THR A 168 11.52 5.48 -18.95
C THR A 168 12.52 5.93 -17.89
N LYS A 169 13.56 6.70 -18.26
CA LYS A 169 14.53 7.26 -17.30
C LYS A 169 13.87 8.22 -16.31
N MET A 170 13.03 9.13 -16.79
CA MET A 170 12.28 10.07 -15.93
C MET A 170 11.32 9.34 -14.99
N GLN A 171 10.62 8.32 -15.48
CA GLN A 171 9.73 7.51 -14.66
C GLN A 171 10.51 6.72 -13.61
N ALA A 172 11.64 6.12 -13.96
CA ALA A 172 12.48 5.36 -13.04
C ALA A 172 13.04 6.25 -11.92
N THR A 173 13.55 7.44 -12.26
CA THR A 173 14.07 8.40 -11.27
C THR A 173 12.97 8.87 -10.32
N TRP A 174 11.79 9.21 -10.85
CA TRP A 174 10.65 9.64 -10.04
C TRP A 174 10.14 8.52 -9.12
N ARG A 175 9.96 7.31 -9.65
CA ARG A 175 9.55 6.13 -8.86
C ARG A 175 10.57 5.83 -7.76
N GLY A 176 11.86 5.92 -8.06
CA GLY A 176 12.95 5.76 -7.09
C GLY A 176 12.89 6.82 -5.99
N PHE A 177 12.73 8.10 -6.36
CA PHE A 177 12.57 9.21 -5.42
C PHE A 177 11.38 9.01 -4.48
N TYR A 178 10.21 8.69 -5.04
CA TYR A 178 8.99 8.49 -4.27
C TYR A 178 9.13 7.36 -3.25
N ARG A 179 9.70 6.21 -3.66
CA ARG A 179 9.94 5.07 -2.78
C ARG A 179 10.97 5.39 -1.69
N ARG A 180 12.05 6.10 -2.04
CA ARG A 180 13.07 6.53 -1.06
C ARG A 180 12.49 7.48 -0.02
N LYS A 181 11.67 8.45 -0.42
CA LYS A 181 11.00 9.38 0.50
C LYS A 181 10.12 8.63 1.51
N LYS A 182 9.30 7.69 1.03
CA LYS A 182 8.44 6.85 1.89
C LYS A 182 9.26 5.99 2.85
N PHE A 183 10.33 5.36 2.37
CA PHE A 183 11.22 4.53 3.20
C PHE A 183 11.89 5.35 4.32
N LEU A 184 12.42 6.53 4.00
CA LEU A 184 13.07 7.40 4.99
C LEU A 184 12.09 7.84 6.08
N HIS A 185 10.85 8.18 5.72
CA HIS A 185 9.81 8.52 6.68
C HIS A 185 9.47 7.37 7.63
N MET A 186 9.29 6.15 7.10
CA MET A 186 9.09 4.95 7.92
C MET A 186 10.31 4.67 8.82
N LYS A 187 11.52 4.78 8.28
CA LYS A 187 12.76 4.57 9.03
C LYS A 187 12.87 5.53 10.21
N HIS A 188 12.64 6.83 10.00
CA HIS A 188 12.69 7.83 11.07
C HIS A 188 11.64 7.55 12.15
N SER A 189 10.41 7.22 11.76
CA SER A 189 9.33 6.87 12.68
C SER A 189 9.67 5.63 13.51
N ALA A 190 10.21 4.59 12.88
CA ALA A 190 10.64 3.38 13.56
C ALA A 190 11.77 3.66 14.56
N ILE A 191 12.78 4.44 14.18
CA ILE A 191 13.88 4.82 15.09
C ILE A 191 13.35 5.60 16.30
N ALA A 192 12.41 6.54 16.09
CA ALA A 192 11.80 7.31 17.17
C ALA A 192 11.01 6.43 18.15
N ILE A 193 10.19 5.51 17.65
CA ILE A 193 9.43 4.58 18.49
C ILE A 193 10.39 3.67 19.27
N GLN A 194 11.40 3.12 18.59
CA GLN A 194 12.37 2.23 19.23
C GLN A 194 13.21 2.94 20.29
N SER A 195 13.64 4.19 20.06
CA SER A 195 14.39 4.96 21.04
C SER A 195 13.54 5.28 22.27
N TRP A 196 12.27 5.66 22.07
CA TRP A 196 11.33 5.89 23.16
C TRP A 196 11.05 4.63 23.98
N TRP A 197 10.86 3.49 23.30
CA TRP A 197 10.66 2.20 23.97
C TRP A 197 11.88 1.78 24.79
N ARG A 198 13.09 1.87 24.22
CA ARG A 198 14.34 1.59 24.95
C ARG A 198 14.49 2.50 26.17
N GLY A 199 14.18 3.78 26.04
CA GLY A 199 14.18 4.73 27.15
C GLY A 199 13.16 4.36 28.24
N THR A 200 11.95 3.96 27.86
CA THR A 200 10.89 3.55 28.80
C THR A 200 11.26 2.26 29.53
N LEU A 201 11.83 1.28 28.83
CA LEU A 201 12.33 0.04 29.44
C LEU A 201 13.44 0.33 30.45
N GLY A 202 14.37 1.23 30.11
CA GLY A 202 15.42 1.72 31.00
C GLY A 202 14.86 2.36 32.28
N ARG A 203 13.91 3.28 32.14
CA ARG A 203 13.23 3.92 33.28
C ARG A 203 12.49 2.92 34.17
N ARG A 204 11.77 1.96 33.59
CA ARG A 204 11.10 0.89 34.35
C ARG A 204 12.09 0.04 35.14
N LYS A 205 13.21 -0.35 34.53
CA LYS A 205 14.27 -1.11 35.22
C LYS A 205 14.89 -0.31 36.35
N ALA A 206 15.15 0.98 36.15
CA ALA A 206 15.66 1.87 37.19
C ALA A 206 14.66 2.06 38.34
N ALA A 207 13.38 2.28 38.03
CA ALA A 207 12.31 2.40 39.03
C ALA A 207 12.17 1.12 39.87
N LYS A 208 12.21 -0.07 39.23
CA LYS A 208 12.18 -1.37 39.93
C LYS A 208 13.38 -1.53 40.87
N ARG A 209 14.59 -1.16 40.43
CA ARG A 209 15.79 -1.18 41.27
C ARG A 209 15.66 -0.20 42.45
N LYS A 210 15.20 1.02 42.21
CA LYS A 210 14.99 2.03 43.26
C LYS A 210 13.96 1.56 44.28
N TRP A 211 12.84 1.00 43.83
CA TRP A 211 11.82 0.42 44.70
C TRP A 211 12.39 -0.73 45.54
N ALA A 212 13.12 -1.66 44.94
CA ALA A 212 13.74 -2.77 45.67
C ALA A 212 14.72 -2.28 46.75
N VAL A 213 15.60 -1.33 46.41
CA VAL A 213 16.53 -0.72 47.36
C VAL A 213 15.80 -0.02 48.50
N GLU A 214 14.74 0.73 48.20
CA GLU A 214 13.96 1.45 49.20
C GLU A 214 13.22 0.47 50.13
N THR A 215 12.60 -0.59 49.59
CA THR A 215 11.94 -1.63 50.38
C THR A 215 12.92 -2.35 51.30
N ILE A 216 14.09 -2.75 50.79
CA ILE A 216 15.14 -3.39 51.60
C ILE A 216 15.60 -2.44 52.70
N ARG A 217 15.86 -1.17 52.37
CA ARG A 217 16.27 -0.16 53.36
C ARG A 217 15.23 0.03 54.46
N ARG A 218 13.95 0.13 54.10
CA ARG A 218 12.83 0.23 55.06
C ARG A 218 12.77 -0.99 55.97
N PHE A 219 12.94 -2.19 55.41
CA PHE A 219 12.98 -3.42 56.19
C PHE A 219 14.16 -3.45 57.17
N ILE A 220 15.37 -3.12 56.71
CA ILE A 220 16.58 -3.09 57.54
C ILE A 220 16.45 -2.06 58.67
N LYS A 221 16.02 -0.82 58.34
CA LYS A 221 15.77 0.21 59.35
C LYS A 221 14.73 -0.26 60.37
N GLY A 222 13.59 -0.80 59.92
CA GLY A 222 12.57 -1.30 60.84
C GLY A 222 13.06 -2.46 61.73
N PHE A 223 13.94 -3.33 61.22
CA PHE A 223 14.57 -4.38 62.02
C PHE A 223 15.51 -3.84 63.11
N ILE A 224 16.26 -2.77 62.81
CA ILE A 224 17.10 -2.08 63.81
C ILE A 224 16.21 -1.46 64.90
N TYR A 225 15.11 -0.82 64.52
CA TYR A 225 14.17 -0.17 65.45
C TYR A 225 13.06 -1.08 65.99
N ARG A 226 13.23 -2.42 65.93
CA ARG A 226 12.17 -3.40 66.26
C ARG A 226 11.66 -3.36 67.70
N ASN A 227 12.50 -2.91 68.64
CA ASN A 227 12.17 -2.84 70.07
C ASN A 227 11.64 -1.46 70.49
N HIS A 228 11.63 -0.50 69.57
CA HIS A 228 11.11 0.84 69.84
C HIS A 228 9.58 0.86 69.68
N PRO A 229 8.86 1.81 70.31
CA PRO A 229 7.46 2.05 70.02
C PRO A 229 7.26 2.33 68.51
N ARG A 230 6.01 2.26 68.03
CA ARG A 230 5.71 2.46 66.61
C ARG A 230 6.15 3.86 66.16
N CYS A 231 7.05 3.92 65.19
CA CYS A 231 7.62 5.10 64.56
C CYS A 231 7.60 4.94 63.03
N PRO A 232 7.71 6.03 62.25
CA PRO A 232 7.74 5.97 60.79
C PRO A 232 8.80 5.00 60.22
N GLU A 233 9.91 4.81 60.95
CA GLU A 233 11.02 3.94 60.56
C GLU A 233 10.74 2.44 60.77
N ASN A 234 9.89 2.06 61.72
CA ASN A 234 9.61 0.65 62.06
C ASN A 234 8.20 0.18 61.69
N GLU A 235 7.29 1.10 61.36
CA GLU A 235 5.90 0.84 61.00
C GLU A 235 5.78 -0.26 59.92
N TYR A 236 6.49 -0.11 58.80
CA TYR A 236 6.46 -1.07 57.69
C TYR A 236 6.92 -2.48 58.13
N PHE A 237 7.97 -2.56 58.95
CA PHE A 237 8.52 -3.84 59.41
C PHE A 237 7.55 -4.53 60.37
N LEU A 238 6.98 -3.79 61.33
CA LEU A 238 6.03 -4.34 62.30
C LEU A 238 4.78 -4.88 61.60
N ASP A 239 4.23 -4.12 60.64
CA ASP A 239 3.05 -4.54 59.87
C ASP A 239 3.35 -5.76 58.98
N TYR A 240 4.54 -5.81 58.38
CA TYR A 240 4.99 -6.98 57.63
C TYR A 240 5.10 -8.23 58.52
N ILE A 241 5.72 -8.12 59.70
CA ILE A 241 5.88 -9.25 60.63
C ILE A 241 4.52 -9.76 61.11
N ARG A 242 3.60 -8.85 61.47
CA ARG A 242 2.21 -9.17 61.83
C ARG A 242 1.50 -9.93 60.72
N PHE A 243 1.51 -9.38 59.52
CA PHE A 243 0.85 -9.98 58.37
C PHE A 243 1.46 -11.34 58.00
N SER A 244 2.79 -11.42 57.94
CA SER A 244 3.53 -12.66 57.62
C SER A 244 3.23 -13.76 58.63
N PHE A 245 3.23 -13.43 59.93
CA PHE A 245 2.89 -14.38 60.98
C PHE A 245 1.45 -14.87 60.86
N LEU A 246 0.48 -13.97 60.66
CA LEU A 246 -0.93 -14.37 60.50
C LEU A 246 -1.17 -15.22 59.25
N MET A 247 -0.49 -14.92 58.14
CA MET A 247 -0.58 -15.73 56.91
C MET A 247 0.10 -17.10 57.07
N ASN A 248 1.23 -17.16 57.78
CA ASN A 248 1.87 -18.42 58.14
C ASN A 248 0.97 -19.25 59.05
N LEU A 249 0.36 -18.60 60.05
CA LEU A 249 -0.56 -19.23 60.97
C LEU A 249 -1.76 -19.84 60.24
N LYS A 250 -2.41 -19.07 59.35
CA LYS A 250 -3.52 -19.56 58.53
C LYS A 250 -3.17 -20.82 57.73
N ARG A 251 -1.95 -20.93 57.22
CA ARG A 251 -1.49 -22.08 56.43
C ARG A 251 -1.17 -23.30 57.28
N ASN A 252 -0.74 -23.08 58.53
CA ASN A 252 -0.24 -24.12 59.44
C ASN A 252 -1.12 -24.25 60.69
N LEU A 253 -2.44 -24.18 60.52
CA LEU A 253 -3.38 -24.45 61.61
C LEU A 253 -3.41 -25.96 61.93
N PRO A 254 -3.59 -26.34 63.20
CA PRO A 254 -3.77 -27.74 63.59
C PRO A 254 -4.94 -28.36 62.83
N LYS A 255 -4.76 -29.58 62.31
CA LYS A 255 -5.83 -30.26 61.54
C LYS A 255 -6.86 -30.92 62.44
N ASN A 256 -6.41 -31.47 63.57
CA ASN A 256 -7.22 -32.24 64.51
C ASN A 256 -6.97 -31.76 65.95
N VAL A 257 -7.87 -32.06 66.88
CA VAL A 257 -7.76 -31.65 68.30
C VAL A 257 -6.49 -32.19 68.98
N LEU A 258 -6.00 -33.34 68.51
CA LEU A 258 -4.78 -33.97 69.02
C LEU A 258 -3.49 -33.41 68.41
N ASP A 259 -3.61 -32.59 67.36
CA ASP A 259 -2.48 -31.96 66.69
C ASP A 259 -2.01 -30.76 67.52
N LYS A 260 -0.79 -30.86 68.05
CA LYS A 260 -0.16 -29.81 68.87
C LYS A 260 0.73 -28.88 68.05
N SER A 261 0.77 -29.02 66.72
CA SER A 261 1.58 -28.16 65.87
C SER A 261 1.08 -26.71 65.93
N TRP A 262 1.97 -25.79 66.28
CA TRP A 262 1.68 -24.35 66.30
C TRP A 262 2.93 -23.58 65.87
N PRO A 263 2.83 -22.64 64.92
CA PRO A 263 3.97 -21.84 64.49
C PRO A 263 4.57 -21.01 65.63
N THR A 264 5.90 -20.93 65.67
CA THR A 264 6.61 -20.10 66.66
C THR A 264 6.35 -18.61 66.40
N PRO A 265 5.81 -17.85 67.38
CA PRO A 265 5.51 -16.44 67.20
C PRO A 265 6.76 -15.56 67.28
N PRO A 266 6.81 -14.44 66.54
CA PRO A 266 7.77 -13.37 66.76
C PRO A 266 7.62 -12.77 68.18
N PRO A 267 8.70 -12.23 68.80
CA PRO A 267 8.65 -11.68 70.17
C PRO A 267 7.55 -10.63 70.39
N SER A 268 7.29 -9.79 69.39
CA SER A 268 6.25 -8.75 69.44
C SER A 268 4.81 -9.27 69.34
N LEU A 269 4.62 -10.57 69.07
CA LEU A 269 3.32 -11.20 68.81
C LEU A 269 3.07 -12.43 69.69
N CYS A 270 3.90 -12.68 70.69
CA CYS A 270 3.74 -13.84 71.59
C CYS A 270 2.37 -13.87 72.26
N GLU A 271 1.94 -12.75 72.84
CA GLU A 271 0.64 -12.62 73.51
C GLU A 271 -0.51 -12.86 72.54
N ALA A 272 -0.50 -12.19 71.39
CA ALA A 272 -1.52 -12.36 70.34
C ALA A 272 -1.59 -13.81 69.83
N SER A 273 -0.44 -14.48 69.65
CA SER A 273 -0.37 -15.88 69.23
C SER A 273 -0.96 -16.83 70.26
N GLN A 274 -0.72 -16.60 71.55
CA GLN A 274 -1.31 -17.40 72.63
C GLN A 274 -2.83 -17.28 72.65
N LEU A 275 -3.36 -16.06 72.52
CA LEU A 275 -4.80 -15.81 72.43
C LEU A 275 -5.42 -16.51 71.22
N LEU A 276 -4.79 -16.37 70.04
CA LEU A 276 -5.25 -17.05 68.82
C LEU A 276 -5.20 -18.58 68.95
N ARG A 277 -4.20 -19.12 69.64
CA ARG A 277 -4.08 -20.57 69.91
C ARG A 277 -5.21 -21.07 70.79
N GLN A 278 -5.51 -20.34 71.87
CA GLN A 278 -6.61 -20.68 72.78
C GLN A 278 -7.94 -20.67 72.04
N LEU A 279 -8.22 -19.60 71.28
CA LEU A 279 -9.43 -19.49 70.47
C LEU A 279 -9.55 -20.59 69.42
N CYS A 280 -8.46 -20.93 68.72
CA CYS A 280 -8.45 -22.00 67.73
C CYS A 280 -8.75 -23.35 68.39
N MET A 281 -8.10 -23.67 69.52
CA MET A 281 -8.30 -24.93 70.23
C MET A 281 -9.74 -25.05 70.77
N GLN A 282 -10.27 -23.99 71.39
CA GLN A 282 -11.65 -23.96 71.87
C GLN A 282 -12.64 -24.20 70.72
N ASN A 283 -12.46 -23.51 69.59
CA ASN A 283 -13.32 -23.68 68.43
C ASN A 283 -13.23 -25.09 67.82
N MET A 284 -12.03 -25.67 67.78
CA MET A 284 -11.82 -27.04 67.30
C MET A 284 -12.46 -28.09 68.21
N VAL A 285 -12.28 -27.97 69.54
CA VAL A 285 -12.91 -28.86 70.52
C VAL A 285 -14.43 -28.76 70.43
N TRP A 286 -14.97 -27.53 70.40
CA TRP A 286 -16.40 -27.30 70.25
C TRP A 286 -16.95 -27.92 68.95
N THR A 287 -16.25 -27.71 67.83
CA THR A 287 -16.63 -28.30 66.54
C THR A 287 -16.55 -29.82 66.56
N TYR A 288 -15.54 -30.41 67.21
CA TYR A 288 -15.39 -31.85 67.37
C TYR A 288 -16.55 -32.42 68.19
N CYS A 289 -16.83 -31.87 69.38
CA CYS A 289 -17.94 -32.29 70.24
C CYS A 289 -19.30 -32.19 69.52
N LYS A 290 -19.51 -31.13 68.73
CA LYS A 290 -20.75 -30.95 67.96
C LYS A 290 -20.92 -31.95 66.81
N ARG A 291 -19.83 -32.49 66.26
CA ARG A 291 -19.86 -33.49 65.17
C ARG A 291 -20.04 -34.93 65.66
N ILE A 292 -19.91 -35.20 66.96
CA ILE A 292 -20.08 -36.54 67.52
C ILE A 292 -21.57 -36.91 67.52
N SER A 293 -21.92 -38.03 66.87
CA SER A 293 -23.28 -38.61 66.95
C SER A 293 -23.52 -39.25 68.34
N PRO A 294 -24.78 -39.34 68.80
CA PRO A 294 -25.09 -39.93 70.11
C PRO A 294 -24.64 -41.39 70.23
N GLU A 295 -24.77 -42.17 69.15
CA GLU A 295 -24.27 -43.56 69.09
C GLU A 295 -22.75 -43.65 69.24
N TRP A 296 -22.04 -42.74 68.57
CA TRP A 296 -20.58 -42.68 68.67
C TRP A 296 -20.12 -42.24 70.06
N LYS A 297 -20.87 -41.34 70.71
CA LYS A 297 -20.63 -40.94 72.11
C LYS A 297 -20.77 -42.14 73.05
N GLN A 298 -21.83 -42.94 72.89
CA GLN A 298 -22.04 -44.14 73.71
C GLN A 298 -20.93 -45.19 73.52
N GLN A 299 -20.48 -45.39 72.28
CA GLN A 299 -19.31 -46.24 71.99
C GLN A 299 -18.03 -45.74 72.67
N LEU A 300 -17.78 -44.42 72.64
CA LEU A 300 -16.62 -43.81 73.29
C LEU A 300 -16.68 -43.94 74.82
N GLU A 301 -17.86 -43.77 75.43
CA GLU A 301 -18.06 -43.95 76.88
C GLU A 301 -17.79 -45.40 77.31
N GLN A 302 -18.35 -46.37 76.58
CA GLN A 302 -18.06 -47.79 76.82
C GLN A 302 -16.56 -48.10 76.68
N LYS A 303 -15.89 -47.50 75.69
CA LYS A 303 -14.44 -47.66 75.49
C LYS A 303 -13.62 -46.99 76.60
N ALA A 304 -14.06 -45.85 77.12
CA ALA A 304 -13.41 -45.19 78.25
C ALA A 304 -13.46 -46.06 79.52
N ILE A 305 -14.65 -46.59 79.85
CA ILE A 305 -14.84 -47.51 80.99
C ILE A 305 -14.00 -48.78 80.82
N ALA A 306 -14.02 -49.38 79.62
CA ALA A 306 -13.17 -50.53 79.33
C ALA A 306 -11.67 -50.21 79.48
N SER A 307 -11.26 -48.98 79.15
CA SER A 307 -9.88 -48.53 79.32
C SER A 307 -9.50 -48.43 80.79
N GLU A 308 -10.36 -47.88 81.65
CA GLU A 308 -10.10 -47.83 83.09
C GLU A 308 -9.97 -49.22 83.72
N ILE A 309 -10.74 -50.19 83.24
CA ILE A 309 -10.73 -51.55 83.78
C ILE A 309 -9.52 -52.36 83.28
N PHE A 310 -9.20 -52.31 81.99
CA PHE A 310 -8.28 -53.27 81.34
C PHE A 310 -6.91 -52.70 80.98
N LYS A 311 -6.74 -51.37 80.92
CA LYS A 311 -5.45 -50.75 80.57
C LYS A 311 -4.39 -51.09 81.63
N GLY A 312 -3.30 -51.74 81.22
CA GLY A 312 -2.21 -52.17 82.09
C GLY A 312 -2.46 -53.47 82.86
N LYS A 313 -3.65 -54.07 82.76
CA LYS A 313 -3.98 -55.37 83.39
C LYS A 313 -4.12 -56.53 82.39
N LYS A 314 -4.21 -56.24 81.08
CA LYS A 314 -4.34 -57.25 80.02
C LYS A 314 -3.47 -56.88 78.82
N ASP A 315 -2.51 -57.74 78.49
CA ASP A 315 -1.47 -57.46 77.48
C ASP A 315 -2.03 -57.28 76.07
N ASN A 316 -3.15 -57.93 75.74
CA ASN A 316 -3.80 -57.83 74.44
C ASN A 316 -4.78 -56.64 74.34
N TYR A 317 -4.98 -55.88 75.43
CA TYR A 317 -5.94 -54.77 75.43
C TYR A 317 -5.60 -53.65 74.43
N PRO A 318 -4.34 -53.21 74.26
CA PRO A 318 -3.98 -52.17 73.28
C PRO A 318 -4.41 -52.52 71.85
N GLN A 319 -4.35 -53.79 71.46
CA GLN A 319 -4.77 -54.28 70.14
C GLN A 319 -6.30 -54.26 69.95
N SER A 320 -7.06 -54.27 71.05
CA SER A 320 -8.52 -54.26 71.06
C SER A 320 -9.14 -52.86 71.05
N VAL A 321 -8.36 -51.81 71.33
CA VAL A 321 -8.81 -50.41 71.36
C VAL A 321 -9.39 -49.94 70.02
N PRO A 322 -8.80 -50.24 68.84
CA PRO A 322 -9.32 -49.79 67.56
C PRO A 322 -10.61 -50.49 67.10
N ARG A 323 -10.98 -51.62 67.72
CA ARG A 323 -12.14 -52.44 67.32
C ARG A 323 -13.40 -51.94 68.00
N LEU A 324 -14.46 -51.61 67.26
CA LEU A 324 -15.73 -51.14 67.82
C LEU A 324 -16.45 -52.23 68.62
N PHE A 325 -17.26 -51.81 69.61
CA PHE A 325 -18.19 -52.74 70.24
C PHE A 325 -19.34 -53.01 69.27
N ILE A 326 -19.70 -54.27 69.10
CA ILE A 326 -20.78 -54.70 68.23
C ILE A 326 -21.93 -55.12 69.14
N ASN A 327 -23.16 -54.67 68.84
CA ASN A 327 -24.35 -54.99 69.63
C ASN A 327 -24.66 -56.50 69.61
N THR A 328 -24.25 -57.21 68.56
CA THR A 328 -24.51 -58.63 68.37
C THR A 328 -23.34 -59.29 67.66
N ARG A 329 -22.83 -60.42 68.17
CA ARG A 329 -21.74 -61.18 67.55
C ARG A 329 -22.22 -62.37 66.71
N LEU A 330 -23.54 -62.54 66.61
CA LEU A 330 -24.19 -63.59 65.81
C LEU A 330 -24.45 -63.04 64.41
N GLY A 331 -24.06 -63.77 63.37
CA GLY A 331 -24.40 -63.43 61.99
C GLY A 331 -25.86 -63.74 61.69
N ASN A 332 -26.50 -63.01 60.78
CA ASN A 332 -27.90 -63.27 60.37
C ASN A 332 -28.11 -64.67 59.77
N GLU A 333 -27.05 -65.37 59.38
CA GLU A 333 -27.10 -66.75 58.89
C GLU A 333 -27.04 -67.82 60.01
N GLU A 334 -26.73 -67.44 61.25
CA GLU A 334 -26.63 -68.34 62.41
C GLU A 334 -27.89 -68.27 63.32
N ILE A 335 -28.84 -67.39 63.00
CA ILE A 335 -30.08 -67.24 63.76
C ILE A 335 -31.17 -68.08 63.08
N ASN A 336 -31.67 -69.09 63.79
CA ASN A 336 -32.74 -69.97 63.33
C ASN A 336 -33.97 -69.14 62.86
N ALA A 337 -34.47 -69.39 61.65
CA ALA A 337 -35.53 -68.58 61.01
C ALA A 337 -36.81 -68.41 61.86
N LYS A 338 -37.09 -69.33 62.78
CA LYS A 338 -38.20 -69.21 63.73
C LYS A 338 -38.00 -68.15 64.81
N VAL A 339 -36.75 -67.84 65.16
CA VAL A 339 -36.40 -66.80 66.16
C VAL A 339 -36.46 -65.40 65.53
N LEU A 340 -36.09 -65.26 64.25
CA LEU A 340 -36.23 -64.00 63.50
C LEU A 340 -37.71 -63.59 63.35
N GLN A 341 -38.62 -64.54 63.08
CA GLN A 341 -40.07 -64.25 63.05
C GLN A 341 -40.67 -63.91 64.43
N ALA A 342 -40.05 -64.36 65.53
CA ALA A 342 -40.49 -64.00 66.88
C ALA A 342 -40.00 -62.59 67.28
N LEU A 343 -38.80 -62.20 66.84
CA LEU A 343 -38.22 -60.88 67.10
C LEU A 343 -38.85 -59.77 66.23
N ASP A 344 -39.23 -60.05 64.98
CA ASP A 344 -39.93 -59.06 64.11
C ASP A 344 -41.36 -58.73 64.57
N ASN A 345 -41.97 -59.58 65.39
CA ASN A 345 -43.32 -59.37 65.92
C ASN A 345 -43.35 -58.63 67.27
N GLU A 346 -42.19 -58.37 67.89
CA GLU A 346 -42.07 -57.39 68.97
C GLU A 346 -41.66 -56.04 68.40
N ALA A 347 -42.57 -55.44 67.63
CA ALA A 347 -42.53 -54.01 67.35
C ALA A 347 -42.75 -53.25 68.68
N ILE A 348 -41.65 -52.82 69.29
CA ILE A 348 -41.65 -51.95 70.46
C ILE A 348 -42.13 -50.55 70.05
N LYS A 349 -43.18 -50.09 70.73
CA LYS A 349 -43.67 -48.70 70.75
C LYS A 349 -42.66 -47.73 71.32
#